data_AF-A0AAV5HH43-F1
#
_entry.id   AF-A0AAV5HH43-F1
#
_cell.length_a   1.000
_cell.length_b   1.000
_cell.length_c   1.000
_cell.angle_alpha   90.00
_cell.angle_beta   90.00
_cell.angle_gamma   90.00
#
_symmetry.space_group_name_H-M   'P 1'
#
loop_
_entity.id
_entity.type
_entity.pdbx_description
1 polymer ?
#
loop_
_entity_poly.entity_id
_entity_poly.type
_entity_poly.pdbx_seq_one_letter_code
_entity_poly.pdbx_strand_id
1 'polypeptide(L)'
;MGLWREDTWQWTLHWRRSLHEWEKDNLSEMLGLINNLHPIKDQTDHWEWKHNKEGEYSVKTAYGLLSNNYDNSRTQKHKRTWSKLIPTKISAFGWQVLQNRIPTKLNLYQRGIILDNNLMCGLCGDDIEDTNHLFIHCRVAHSVRSKCAKWWRFLTAHTKTCQEDFEQHRPPLKDSSVQAGWDVVWFSTLWSLWMARNRKIFKNQVYEEERIFELVQLRAFSWIKSRTTGYSFNFYEWMLEPLLSLKAIRSLQ
;
A
#
# COMPACT_ATOMS: atom_id res chain seq x y z
N MET A 1 -20.96 -29.76 -19.23
CA MET A 1 -21.41 -29.27 -17.91
C MET A 1 -22.89 -29.47 -17.89
N GLY A 2 -23.40 -30.53 -17.26
CA GLY A 2 -24.84 -30.79 -17.14
C GLY A 2 -25.53 -31.51 -18.30
N LEU A 3 -26.78 -31.87 -18.06
CA LEU A 3 -27.64 -32.66 -18.94
C LEU A 3 -29.12 -32.33 -18.70
N TRP A 4 -29.93 -32.43 -19.75
CA TRP A 4 -31.39 -32.26 -19.67
C TRP A 4 -32.04 -33.55 -19.16
N ARG A 5 -32.89 -33.46 -18.13
CA ARG A 5 -33.79 -34.53 -17.68
C ARG A 5 -35.20 -33.99 -17.59
N GLU A 6 -36.15 -34.59 -18.31
CA GLU A 6 -37.58 -34.25 -18.21
C GLU A 6 -37.82 -32.73 -18.31
N ASP A 7 -37.19 -32.09 -19.30
CA ASP A 7 -37.24 -30.64 -19.55
C ASP A 7 -36.69 -29.74 -18.43
N THR A 8 -35.88 -30.30 -17.52
CA THR A 8 -35.09 -29.55 -16.54
C THR A 8 -33.60 -29.73 -16.78
N TRP A 9 -32.84 -28.64 -16.65
CA TRP A 9 -31.38 -28.68 -16.74
C TRP A 9 -30.78 -29.12 -15.40
N GLN A 10 -29.91 -30.12 -15.42
CA GLN A 10 -29.16 -30.56 -14.24
C GLN A 10 -27.68 -30.30 -14.43
N TRP A 11 -27.09 -29.50 -13.54
CA TRP A 11 -25.65 -29.22 -13.56
C TRP A 11 -24.84 -30.47 -13.21
N THR A 12 -23.79 -30.75 -14.00
CA THR A 12 -22.79 -31.78 -13.70
C THR A 12 -21.42 -31.14 -13.78
N LEU A 13 -20.81 -30.91 -12.61
CA LEU A 13 -19.51 -30.24 -12.46
C LEU A 13 -18.45 -31.30 -12.13
N HIS A 14 -17.36 -31.31 -12.89
CA HIS A 14 -16.22 -32.20 -12.66
C HIS A 14 -14.98 -31.37 -12.37
N TRP A 15 -14.32 -31.67 -11.26
CA TRP A 15 -13.13 -30.98 -10.81
C TRP A 15 -11.89 -31.78 -11.18
N ARG A 16 -10.82 -31.10 -11.59
CA ARG A 16 -9.53 -31.73 -11.92
C ARG A 16 -8.87 -32.39 -10.70
N ARG A 17 -9.16 -31.90 -9.50
CA ARG A 17 -8.70 -32.42 -8.20
C ARG A 17 -9.75 -32.18 -7.13
N SER A 18 -9.57 -32.81 -5.96
CA SER A 18 -10.35 -32.49 -4.76
C SER A 18 -10.16 -31.02 -4.38
N LEU A 19 -11.25 -30.38 -3.96
CA LEU A 19 -11.26 -29.00 -3.49
C LEU A 19 -10.61 -28.91 -2.11
N HIS A 20 -9.84 -27.84 -1.88
CA HIS A 20 -9.34 -27.48 -0.55
C HIS A 20 -10.46 -26.88 0.30
N GLU A 21 -10.29 -26.88 1.63
CA GLU A 21 -11.30 -26.32 2.56
C GLU A 21 -11.65 -24.86 2.23
N TRP A 22 -10.66 -24.01 1.90
CA TRP A 22 -10.89 -22.61 1.54
C TRP A 22 -11.52 -22.43 0.14
N GLU A 23 -11.57 -23.47 -0.69
CA GLU A 23 -12.23 -23.43 -2.00
C GLU A 23 -13.73 -23.77 -1.89
N LYS A 24 -14.17 -24.34 -0.77
CA LYS A 24 -15.58 -24.70 -0.56
C LYS A 24 -16.48 -23.48 -0.49
N ASP A 25 -16.02 -22.38 0.11
CA ASP A 25 -16.79 -21.13 0.18
C ASP A 25 -17.03 -20.56 -1.23
N ASN A 26 -15.99 -20.55 -2.07
CA ASN A 26 -16.10 -20.13 -3.47
C ASN A 26 -17.04 -21.05 -4.27
N LEU A 27 -17.03 -22.36 -3.99
CA LEU A 27 -17.96 -23.30 -4.61
C LEU A 27 -19.41 -23.00 -4.20
N SER A 28 -19.68 -22.77 -2.91
CA SER A 28 -21.02 -22.45 -2.43
C SER A 28 -21.55 -21.16 -3.05
N GLU A 29 -20.71 -20.13 -3.17
CA GLU A 29 -21.07 -18.89 -3.88
C GLU A 29 -21.39 -19.16 -5.36
N MET A 30 -20.51 -19.90 -6.05
CA MET A 30 -20.72 -20.28 -7.45
C MET A 30 -22.02 -21.07 -7.65
N LEU A 31 -22.29 -22.07 -6.81
CA LEU A 31 -23.52 -22.86 -6.86
C LEU A 31 -24.77 -21.98 -6.67
N GLY A 32 -24.71 -21.01 -5.76
CA GLY A 32 -25.78 -20.02 -5.58
C GLY A 32 -26.03 -19.18 -6.84
N LEU A 33 -24.98 -18.86 -7.61
CA LEU A 33 -25.12 -18.12 -8.87
C LEU A 33 -25.72 -18.98 -9.99
N ILE A 34 -25.29 -20.24 -10.12
CA ILE A 34 -25.72 -21.10 -11.24
C ILE A 34 -27.05 -21.82 -11.01
N ASN A 35 -27.46 -22.05 -9.76
CA ASN A 35 -28.74 -22.70 -9.46
C ASN A 35 -29.96 -21.84 -9.87
N ASN A 36 -29.78 -20.53 -9.97
CA ASN A 36 -30.82 -19.61 -10.43
C ASN A 36 -30.88 -19.48 -11.97
N LEU A 37 -29.93 -20.10 -12.69
CA LEU A 37 -29.87 -20.05 -14.15
C LEU A 37 -30.53 -21.29 -14.73
N HIS A 38 -31.47 -21.06 -15.65
CA HIS A 38 -32.16 -22.09 -16.40
C HIS A 38 -31.77 -21.93 -17.87
N PRO A 39 -30.84 -22.73 -18.40
CA PRO A 39 -30.54 -22.73 -19.83
C PRO A 39 -31.80 -22.96 -20.65
N ILE A 40 -31.89 -22.34 -21.82
CA ILE A 40 -33.01 -22.52 -22.73
C ILE A 40 -32.60 -23.53 -23.80
N LYS A 41 -33.45 -24.54 -24.02
CA LYS A 41 -33.19 -25.58 -25.02
C LYS A 41 -33.06 -24.96 -26.40
N ASP A 42 -32.06 -25.41 -27.16
CA ASP A 42 -31.78 -24.97 -28.54
C ASP A 42 -31.39 -23.48 -28.70
N GLN A 43 -31.07 -22.79 -27.60
CA GLN A 43 -30.47 -21.45 -27.64
C GLN A 43 -28.94 -21.54 -27.52
N THR A 44 -28.22 -20.71 -28.29
CA THR A 44 -26.76 -20.61 -28.19
C THR A 44 -26.36 -19.66 -27.06
N ASP A 45 -25.36 -20.04 -26.27
CA ASP A 45 -24.80 -19.20 -25.21
C ASP A 45 -24.19 -17.91 -25.79
N HIS A 46 -24.41 -16.79 -25.09
CA HIS A 46 -23.75 -15.53 -25.38
C HIS A 46 -23.32 -14.83 -24.09
N TRP A 47 -22.30 -13.97 -24.19
CA TRP A 47 -21.85 -13.17 -23.07
C TRP A 47 -22.76 -11.96 -22.91
N GLU A 48 -23.32 -11.78 -21.71
CA GLU A 48 -24.12 -10.62 -21.35
C GLU A 48 -23.45 -9.84 -20.21
N TRP A 49 -23.29 -8.53 -20.41
CA TRP A 49 -22.85 -7.60 -19.40
C TRP A 49 -24.02 -7.11 -18.55
N LYS A 50 -24.19 -7.72 -17.36
CA LYS A 50 -25.28 -7.44 -16.41
C LYS A 50 -25.44 -5.98 -15.96
N HIS A 51 -24.43 -5.15 -16.21
CA HIS A 51 -24.42 -3.75 -15.79
C HIS A 51 -24.62 -2.76 -16.94
N ASN A 52 -25.14 -3.24 -18.08
CA ASN A 52 -25.68 -2.41 -19.14
C ASN A 52 -27.06 -2.97 -19.52
N LYS A 53 -28.05 -2.09 -19.74
CA LYS A 53 -29.42 -2.51 -20.11
C LYS A 53 -29.48 -3.20 -21.47
N GLU A 54 -28.51 -2.90 -22.34
CA GLU A 54 -28.37 -3.49 -23.67
C GLU A 54 -27.58 -4.80 -23.64
N GLY A 55 -27.10 -5.24 -22.47
CA GLY A 55 -26.30 -6.46 -22.32
C GLY A 55 -24.89 -6.36 -22.91
N GLU A 56 -24.52 -5.24 -23.54
CA GLU A 56 -23.22 -5.08 -24.16
C GLU A 56 -22.14 -4.62 -23.17
N TYR A 57 -20.99 -5.30 -23.23
CA TYR A 57 -19.80 -4.88 -22.51
C TYR A 57 -19.15 -3.67 -23.19
N SER A 58 -18.79 -2.67 -22.39
CA SER A 58 -17.87 -1.62 -22.83
C SER A 58 -16.88 -1.29 -21.72
N VAL A 59 -15.67 -0.89 -22.11
CA VAL A 59 -14.67 -0.41 -21.15
C VAL A 59 -15.22 0.78 -20.34
N LYS A 60 -16.07 1.62 -20.95
CA LYS A 60 -16.70 2.77 -20.29
C LYS A 60 -17.66 2.34 -19.18
N THR A 61 -18.56 1.40 -19.44
CA THR A 61 -19.52 0.91 -18.43
C THR A 61 -18.80 0.15 -17.32
N ALA A 62 -17.86 -0.73 -17.67
CA ALA A 62 -17.02 -1.44 -16.72
C ALA A 62 -16.19 -0.49 -15.83
N TYR A 63 -15.50 0.48 -16.42
CA TYR A 63 -14.74 1.49 -15.68
C TYR A 63 -15.66 2.34 -14.80
N GLY A 64 -16.82 2.77 -15.30
CA GLY A 64 -17.82 3.52 -14.54
C GLY A 64 -18.31 2.78 -13.30
N LEU A 65 -18.53 1.47 -13.37
CA LEU A 65 -18.90 0.64 -12.22
C LEU A 65 -17.76 0.51 -11.23
N LEU A 66 -16.56 0.23 -11.74
CA LEU A 66 -15.36 0.13 -10.91
C LEU A 66 -15.05 1.46 -10.23
N SER A 67 -15.27 2.59 -10.90
CA SER A 67 -15.06 3.93 -10.36
C SER A 67 -16.15 4.37 -9.40
N ASN A 68 -17.42 4.02 -9.65
CA ASN A 68 -18.55 4.37 -8.77
C ASN A 68 -18.58 3.50 -7.50
N ASN A 69 -18.15 2.24 -7.59
CA ASN A 69 -17.87 1.39 -6.42
C ASN A 69 -16.54 1.73 -5.75
N TYR A 70 -15.75 2.63 -6.35
CA TYR A 70 -14.56 3.18 -5.73
C TYR A 70 -14.96 4.26 -4.74
N ASP A 71 -15.01 3.87 -3.47
CA ASP A 71 -15.22 4.80 -2.37
C ASP A 71 -14.29 6.04 -2.51
N ASN A 72 -14.84 7.25 -2.41
CA ASN A 72 -14.09 8.50 -2.50
C ASN A 72 -12.95 8.57 -1.46
N SER A 73 -13.08 7.83 -0.36
CA SER A 73 -12.00 7.64 0.61
C SER A 73 -10.76 6.96 -0.02
N ARG A 74 -10.95 5.97 -0.91
CA ARG A 74 -9.88 5.25 -1.61
C ARG A 74 -9.23 6.08 -2.70
N THR A 75 -9.99 6.91 -3.43
CA THR A 75 -9.42 7.80 -4.47
C THR A 75 -8.46 8.84 -3.87
N GLN A 76 -8.81 9.42 -2.71
CA GLN A 76 -7.94 10.36 -2.01
C GLN A 76 -6.68 9.69 -1.44
N LYS A 77 -6.78 8.45 -0.94
CA LYS A 77 -5.63 7.63 -0.51
C LYS A 77 -4.67 7.38 -1.68
N HIS A 78 -5.19 7.04 -2.86
CA HIS A 78 -4.39 6.82 -4.06
C HIS A 78 -3.65 8.09 -4.52
N LYS A 79 -4.29 9.27 -4.50
CA LYS A 79 -3.63 10.53 -4.92
C LYS A 79 -2.39 10.85 -4.07
N ARG A 80 -2.44 10.61 -2.76
CA ARG A 80 -1.30 10.89 -1.86
C ARG A 80 -0.11 9.98 -2.11
N THR A 81 -0.36 8.70 -2.33
CA THR A 81 0.68 7.71 -2.62
C THR A 81 1.50 8.09 -3.85
N TRP A 82 0.88 8.78 -4.81
CA TRP A 82 1.47 9.22 -6.07
C TRP A 82 1.75 10.73 -6.12
N SER A 83 2.10 11.34 -4.98
CA SER A 83 2.48 12.75 -4.92
C SER A 83 3.65 13.07 -5.86
N LYS A 84 3.55 14.17 -6.60
CA LYS A 84 4.60 14.67 -7.51
C LYS A 84 5.90 15.04 -6.78
N LEU A 85 5.84 15.28 -5.47
CA LEU A 85 7.00 15.62 -4.63
C LEU A 85 7.84 14.38 -4.26
N ILE A 86 7.31 13.17 -4.49
CA ILE A 86 7.96 11.92 -4.15
C ILE A 86 8.50 11.28 -5.44
N PRO A 87 9.75 10.77 -5.48
CA PRO A 87 10.22 10.05 -6.65
C PRO A 87 9.35 8.83 -6.95
N THR A 88 9.02 8.58 -8.21
CA THR A 88 8.11 7.50 -8.62
C THR A 88 8.49 6.13 -8.07
N LYS A 89 9.79 5.81 -8.02
CA LYS A 89 10.31 4.58 -7.40
C LYS A 89 9.91 4.46 -5.93
N ILE A 90 9.94 5.57 -5.20
CA ILE A 90 9.62 5.62 -3.77
C ILE A 90 8.11 5.58 -3.58
N SER A 91 7.33 6.26 -4.41
CA SER A 91 5.86 6.12 -4.45
C SER A 91 5.43 4.68 -4.68
N ALA A 92 6.02 4.00 -5.67
CA ALA A 92 5.75 2.60 -5.95
C ALA A 92 6.13 1.70 -4.75
N PHE A 93 7.28 1.97 -4.11
CA PHE A 93 7.69 1.24 -2.91
C PHE A 93 6.70 1.44 -1.75
N GLY A 94 6.32 2.67 -1.41
CA GLY A 94 5.36 2.91 -0.34
C GLY A 94 3.97 2.36 -0.67
N TRP A 95 3.54 2.39 -1.93
CA TRP A 95 2.34 1.67 -2.36
C TRP A 95 2.44 0.16 -2.08
N GLN A 96 3.57 -0.48 -2.41
CA GLN A 96 3.79 -1.89 -2.08
C GLN A 96 3.77 -2.15 -0.57
N VAL A 97 4.30 -1.22 0.25
CA VAL A 97 4.22 -1.30 1.72
C VAL A 97 2.76 -1.29 2.18
N LEU A 98 1.97 -0.33 1.71
CA LEU A 98 0.55 -0.22 2.05
C LEU A 98 -0.28 -1.45 1.63
N GLN A 99 0.17 -2.19 0.63
CA GLN A 99 -0.46 -3.42 0.16
C GLN A 99 0.11 -4.70 0.80
N ASN A 100 1.05 -4.60 1.75
CA ASN A 100 1.81 -5.74 2.30
C ASN A 100 2.48 -6.61 1.19
N ARG A 101 3.05 -5.97 0.17
CA ARG A 101 3.64 -6.66 -1.00
C ARG A 101 5.16 -6.57 -1.11
N ILE A 102 5.82 -5.91 -0.15
CA ILE A 102 7.29 -5.85 -0.11
C ILE A 102 7.92 -7.18 0.36
N PRO A 103 9.19 -7.46 0.01
CA PRO A 103 9.86 -8.72 0.34
C PRO A 103 10.41 -8.71 1.78
N THR A 104 9.52 -8.60 2.78
CA THR A 104 9.85 -8.92 4.18
C THR A 104 10.11 -10.42 4.33
N LYS A 105 10.81 -10.85 5.39
CA LYS A 105 11.06 -12.28 5.61
C LYS A 105 9.77 -13.09 5.65
N LEU A 106 8.73 -12.61 6.37
CA LEU A 106 7.45 -13.32 6.42
C LEU A 106 6.81 -13.47 5.03
N ASN A 107 6.80 -12.40 4.23
CA ASN A 107 6.23 -12.44 2.88
C ASN A 107 7.03 -13.34 1.94
N LEU A 108 8.36 -13.39 2.08
CA LEU A 108 9.20 -14.30 1.30
C LEU A 108 8.98 -15.77 1.68
N TYR A 109 8.83 -16.05 2.98
CA TYR A 109 8.54 -17.39 3.48
C TYR A 109 7.16 -17.89 3.02
N GLN A 110 6.12 -17.06 3.13
CA GLN A 110 4.77 -17.39 2.66
C GLN A 110 4.70 -17.64 1.14
N ARG A 111 5.63 -17.06 0.37
CA ARG A 111 5.76 -17.29 -1.09
C ARG A 111 6.64 -18.50 -1.43
N GLY A 112 7.18 -19.21 -0.45
CA GLY A 112 8.10 -20.34 -0.66
C GLY A 112 9.45 -19.93 -1.27
N ILE A 113 9.83 -18.65 -1.16
CA ILE A 113 11.10 -18.14 -1.72
C ILE A 113 12.26 -18.43 -0.76
N ILE A 114 12.03 -18.30 0.54
CA ILE A 114 12.99 -18.70 1.58
C ILE A 114 12.44 -19.91 2.33
N LEU A 115 13.34 -20.85 2.64
CA LEU A 115 13.05 -22.05 3.43
C LEU A 115 13.56 -21.94 4.87
N ASP A 116 14.30 -20.87 5.18
CA ASP A 116 14.78 -20.58 6.53
C ASP A 116 13.63 -20.13 7.42
N ASN A 117 13.51 -20.76 8.59
CA ASN A 117 12.51 -20.44 9.61
C ASN A 117 12.92 -19.23 10.47
N ASN A 118 14.11 -18.67 10.29
CA ASN A 118 14.53 -17.44 10.97
C ASN A 118 13.86 -16.20 10.36
N LEU A 119 12.61 -15.98 10.77
CA LEU A 119 11.79 -14.84 10.34
C LEU A 119 12.04 -13.56 11.17
N MET A 120 12.99 -13.56 12.10
CA MET A 120 13.23 -12.42 13.00
C MET A 120 13.60 -11.15 12.24
N CYS A 121 13.08 -10.01 12.69
CA CYS A 121 13.29 -8.68 12.15
C CYS A 121 14.76 -8.38 11.90
N GLY A 122 15.11 -8.04 10.67
CA GLY A 122 16.49 -7.73 10.30
C GLY A 122 17.05 -6.50 11.03
N LEU A 123 16.19 -5.60 11.51
CA LEU A 123 16.61 -4.44 12.29
C LEU A 123 16.74 -4.78 13.77
N CYS A 124 15.63 -4.93 14.49
CA CYS A 124 15.66 -5.07 15.94
C CYS A 124 16.02 -6.48 16.42
N GLY A 125 15.63 -7.51 15.67
CA GLY A 125 15.78 -8.91 16.07
C GLY A 125 14.80 -9.39 17.15
N ASP A 126 13.79 -8.59 17.51
CA ASP A 126 12.93 -8.87 18.67
C ASP A 126 11.63 -9.61 18.32
N ASP A 127 11.16 -9.54 17.06
CA ASP A 127 9.89 -10.13 16.62
C ASP A 127 9.95 -10.50 15.13
N ILE A 128 8.91 -11.17 14.60
CA ILE A 128 8.79 -11.58 13.20
C ILE A 128 8.80 -10.36 12.26
N GLU A 129 9.58 -10.45 11.19
CA GLU A 129 9.64 -9.42 10.15
C GLU A 129 8.44 -9.51 9.20
N ASP A 130 7.31 -8.97 9.64
CA ASP A 130 6.23 -8.56 8.74
C ASP A 130 6.35 -7.06 8.38
N THR A 131 5.49 -6.59 7.48
CA THR A 131 5.52 -5.19 7.02
C THR A 131 5.19 -4.19 8.13
N ASN A 132 4.21 -4.48 8.98
CA ASN A 132 3.81 -3.60 10.07
C ASN A 132 4.86 -3.61 11.18
N HIS A 133 5.43 -4.76 11.55
CA HIS A 133 6.54 -4.80 12.46
C HIS A 133 7.71 -3.97 11.92
N LEU A 134 8.12 -4.19 10.66
CA LEU A 134 9.30 -3.51 10.09
C LEU A 134 9.22 -1.98 10.13
N PHE A 135 8.04 -1.38 9.93
CA PHE A 135 7.88 0.08 9.87
C PHE A 135 7.13 0.70 11.04
N ILE A 136 6.39 -0.09 11.82
CA ILE A 136 5.49 0.40 12.87
C ILE A 136 5.93 -0.08 14.26
N HIS A 137 6.05 -1.39 14.47
CA HIS A 137 6.26 -1.95 15.81
C HIS A 137 7.73 -2.16 16.19
N CYS A 138 8.63 -2.22 15.20
CA CYS A 138 10.06 -2.35 15.42
C CYS A 138 10.58 -1.16 16.23
N ARG A 139 11.32 -1.43 17.33
CA ARG A 139 11.88 -0.39 18.21
C ARG A 139 12.67 0.69 17.45
N VAL A 140 13.42 0.27 16.44
CA VAL A 140 14.23 1.15 15.57
C VAL A 140 13.32 2.05 14.74
N ALA A 141 12.27 1.48 14.13
CA ALA A 141 11.31 2.23 13.33
C ALA A 141 10.52 3.23 14.19
N HIS A 142 10.09 2.80 15.37
CA HIS A 142 9.42 3.65 16.35
C HIS A 142 10.30 4.83 16.80
N SER A 143 11.58 4.58 17.10
CA SER A 143 12.54 5.63 17.47
C SER A 143 12.70 6.68 16.36
N VAL A 144 12.94 6.24 15.12
CA VAL A 144 13.10 7.14 13.96
C VAL A 144 11.82 7.95 13.70
N ARG A 145 10.65 7.30 13.71
CA ARG A 145 9.36 8.00 13.51
C ARG A 145 9.08 9.03 14.62
N SER A 146 9.41 8.68 15.87
CA SER A 146 9.30 9.61 17.00
C SER A 146 10.20 10.84 16.81
N LYS A 147 11.42 10.66 16.30
CA LYS A 147 12.31 11.79 15.95
C LYS A 147 11.72 12.65 14.82
N CYS A 148 11.15 12.04 13.78
CA CYS A 148 10.47 12.77 12.70
C CYS A 148 9.29 13.62 13.22
N ALA A 149 8.47 13.09 14.10
CA ALA A 149 7.34 13.82 14.67
C ALA A 149 7.78 14.95 15.61
N LYS A 150 8.79 14.70 16.47
CA LYS A 150 9.42 15.73 17.30
C LYS A 150 10.00 16.86 16.47
N TRP A 151 10.70 16.53 15.39
CA TRP A 151 11.24 17.50 14.43
C TRP A 151 10.14 18.39 13.81
N TRP A 152 8.95 17.82 13.60
CA TRP A 152 7.78 18.54 13.10
C TRP A 152 6.88 19.14 14.19
N ARG A 153 7.33 19.10 15.46
CA ARG A 153 6.65 19.69 16.62
C ARG A 153 5.24 19.15 16.86
N PHE A 154 5.01 17.85 16.64
CA PHE A 154 3.74 17.22 17.00
C PHE A 154 3.91 15.82 17.62
N LEU A 155 2.89 15.37 18.34
CA LEU A 155 2.83 14.05 18.96
C LEU A 155 2.12 13.04 18.06
N THR A 156 2.54 11.79 18.16
CA THR A 156 2.05 10.71 17.29
C THR A 156 1.09 9.80 18.05
N ALA A 157 -0.03 9.45 17.44
CA ALA A 157 -0.85 8.35 17.96
C ALA A 157 -0.14 7.01 17.72
N HIS A 158 -0.38 6.04 18.59
CA HIS A 158 0.05 4.66 18.35
C HIS A 158 -0.85 4.06 17.26
N THR A 159 -0.24 3.60 16.16
CA THR A 159 -0.93 3.03 15.01
C THR A 159 -0.62 1.54 14.90
N LYS A 160 -1.58 0.73 14.45
CA LYS A 160 -1.41 -0.73 14.35
C LYS A 160 -0.88 -1.18 13.00
N THR A 161 -1.11 -0.39 11.95
CA THR A 161 -0.71 -0.76 10.59
C THR A 161 -0.06 0.39 9.85
N CYS A 162 0.71 0.08 8.81
CA CYS A 162 1.25 1.10 7.91
C CYS A 162 0.15 1.95 7.26
N GLN A 163 -1.02 1.35 7.01
CA GLN A 163 -2.17 2.03 6.42
C GLN A 163 -2.78 3.03 7.41
N GLU A 164 -3.05 2.60 8.65
CA GLU A 164 -3.53 3.49 9.71
C GLU A 164 -2.55 4.62 9.97
N ASP A 165 -1.25 4.30 10.00
CA ASP A 165 -0.21 5.31 10.15
C ASP A 165 -0.23 6.34 9.05
N PHE A 166 -0.24 5.91 7.79
CA PHE A 166 -0.29 6.83 6.66
C PHE A 166 -1.53 7.73 6.67
N GLU A 167 -2.65 7.25 7.21
CA GLU A 167 -3.91 8.00 7.27
C GLU A 167 -3.97 8.97 8.44
N GLN A 168 -3.60 8.50 9.63
CA GLN A 168 -3.86 9.18 10.90
C GLN A 168 -2.65 9.96 11.42
N HIS A 169 -1.43 9.53 11.08
CA HIS A 169 -0.22 10.14 11.59
C HIS A 169 0.13 11.39 10.77
N ARG A 170 -0.56 12.49 11.07
CA ARG A 170 -0.40 13.78 10.41
C ARG A 170 -0.22 14.92 11.41
N PRO A 171 0.52 15.99 11.04
CA PRO A 171 0.53 17.23 11.80
C PRO A 171 -0.90 17.79 11.93
N PRO A 172 -1.27 18.39 13.08
CA PRO A 172 -2.58 19.00 13.31
C PRO A 172 -2.75 20.36 12.56
N LEU A 173 -2.23 20.44 11.33
CA LEU A 173 -2.22 21.64 10.49
C LEU A 173 -2.91 21.32 9.17
N LYS A 174 -3.97 22.06 8.80
CA LYS A 174 -4.75 21.78 7.58
C LYS A 174 -4.11 22.31 6.28
N ASP A 175 -2.96 22.98 6.36
CA ASP A 175 -2.27 23.51 5.17
C ASP A 175 -1.83 22.37 4.24
N SER A 176 -2.24 22.44 2.98
CA SER A 176 -2.02 21.38 1.99
C SER A 176 -0.54 21.16 1.65
N SER A 177 0.29 22.22 1.73
CA SER A 177 1.73 22.14 1.51
C SER A 177 2.43 21.47 2.69
N VAL A 178 1.97 21.76 3.91
CA VAL A 178 2.44 21.07 5.13
C VAL A 178 2.09 19.58 5.07
N GLN A 179 0.87 19.24 4.67
CA GLN A 179 0.43 17.85 4.52
C GLN A 179 1.23 17.11 3.43
N ALA A 180 1.46 17.75 2.28
CA ALA A 180 2.27 17.17 1.21
C ALA A 180 3.74 17.00 1.62
N GLY A 181 4.31 17.96 2.35
CA GLY A 181 5.65 17.84 2.91
C GLY A 181 5.77 16.71 3.93
N TRP A 182 4.73 16.50 4.75
CA TRP A 182 4.71 15.40 5.70
C TRP A 182 4.63 14.04 5.00
N ASP A 183 3.85 13.93 3.93
CA ASP A 183 3.82 12.73 3.08
C ASP A 183 5.25 12.43 2.55
N VAL A 184 6.00 13.44 2.12
CA VAL A 184 7.41 13.25 1.72
C VAL A 184 8.27 12.70 2.86
N VAL A 185 8.12 13.22 4.09
CA VAL A 185 8.86 12.74 5.27
C VAL A 185 8.49 11.30 5.61
N TRP A 186 7.20 10.96 5.53
CA TRP A 186 6.71 9.61 5.78
C TRP A 186 7.32 8.59 4.80
N PHE A 187 7.26 8.88 3.49
CA PHE A 187 7.89 8.03 2.48
C PHE A 187 9.42 7.98 2.59
N SER A 188 10.05 9.09 2.98
CA SER A 188 11.49 9.15 3.27
C SER A 188 11.84 8.24 4.45
N THR A 189 10.98 8.15 5.45
CA THR A 189 11.15 7.29 6.64
C THR A 189 11.10 5.82 6.24
N LEU A 190 10.06 5.41 5.51
CA LEU A 190 9.95 4.03 5.01
C LEU A 190 11.18 3.62 4.20
N TRP A 191 11.59 4.45 3.25
CA TRP A 191 12.74 4.16 2.42
C TRP A 191 14.04 4.08 3.23
N SER A 192 14.20 4.95 4.23
CA SER A 192 15.39 4.96 5.07
C SER A 192 15.51 3.71 5.93
N LEU A 193 14.41 3.27 6.54
CA LEU A 193 14.35 2.02 7.30
C LEU A 193 14.58 0.80 6.41
N TRP A 194 13.95 0.77 5.23
CA TRP A 194 14.14 -0.30 4.25
C TRP A 194 15.61 -0.43 3.83
N MET A 195 16.26 0.69 3.52
CA MET A 195 17.68 0.70 3.14
C MET A 195 18.58 0.29 4.30
N ALA A 196 18.28 0.71 5.54
CA ALA A 196 19.03 0.28 6.72
C ALA A 196 18.91 -1.23 6.95
N ARG A 197 17.67 -1.76 6.86
CA ARG A 197 17.39 -3.21 6.97
C ARG A 197 18.16 -4.00 5.92
N ASN A 198 18.13 -3.57 4.66
CA ASN A 198 18.85 -4.25 3.57
C ASN A 198 20.36 -4.19 3.74
N ARG A 199 20.93 -3.08 4.19
CA ARG A 199 22.37 -2.98 4.48
C ARG A 199 22.78 -3.91 5.61
N LYS A 200 21.97 -4.02 6.66
CA LYS A 200 22.23 -4.97 7.75
C LYS A 200 22.18 -6.42 7.26
N ILE A 201 21.17 -6.82 6.49
CA ILE A 201 21.03 -8.20 6.03
C ILE A 201 22.08 -8.59 4.98
N PHE A 202 22.28 -7.75 3.97
CA PHE A 202 23.11 -8.12 2.81
C PHE A 202 24.57 -7.70 2.93
N LYS A 203 24.89 -6.78 3.84
CA LYS A 203 26.26 -6.24 4.01
C LYS A 203 26.76 -6.31 5.46
N ASN A 204 25.98 -6.92 6.36
CA ASN A 204 26.28 -6.98 7.80
C ASN A 204 26.66 -5.61 8.42
N GLN A 205 26.09 -4.52 7.88
CA GLN A 205 26.38 -3.17 8.36
C GLN A 205 25.58 -2.87 9.64
N VAL A 206 26.27 -2.26 10.60
CA VAL A 206 25.64 -1.67 11.78
C VAL A 206 24.82 -0.46 11.33
N TYR A 207 23.66 -0.27 11.96
CA TYR A 207 22.85 0.93 11.78
C TYR A 207 22.88 1.77 13.05
N GLU A 208 22.71 3.06 12.89
CA GLU A 208 22.51 4.01 13.99
C GLU A 208 21.20 4.74 13.74
N GLU A 209 20.34 4.81 14.75
CA GLU A 209 19.01 5.40 14.62
C GLU A 209 19.07 6.89 14.25
N GLU A 210 20.07 7.60 14.79
CA GLU A 210 20.34 9.01 14.44
C GLU A 210 20.69 9.14 12.96
N ARG A 211 21.59 8.28 12.48
CA ARG A 211 21.97 8.29 11.06
C ARG A 211 20.80 7.97 10.13
N ILE A 212 19.90 7.08 10.54
CA ILE A 212 18.67 6.81 9.76
C ILE A 212 17.80 8.07 9.71
N PHE A 213 17.61 8.75 10.85
CA PHE A 213 16.84 9.99 10.94
C PHE A 213 17.43 11.12 10.08
N GLU A 214 18.75 11.37 10.14
CA GLU A 214 19.43 12.34 9.27
C GLU A 214 19.19 12.04 7.78
N LEU A 215 19.23 10.76 7.40
CA LEU A 215 18.94 10.34 6.03
C LEU A 215 17.48 10.58 5.64
N VAL A 216 16.53 10.53 6.59
CA VAL A 216 15.14 10.95 6.34
C VAL A 216 15.10 12.44 6.00
N GLN A 217 15.73 13.28 6.82
CA GLN A 217 15.77 14.74 6.61
C GLN A 217 16.41 15.09 5.26
N LEU A 218 17.55 14.47 4.94
CA LEU A 218 18.29 14.69 3.70
C LEU A 218 17.49 14.25 2.46
N ARG A 219 16.85 13.08 2.51
CA ARG A 219 16.04 12.58 1.39
C ARG A 219 14.82 13.46 1.16
N ALA A 220 14.10 13.81 2.23
CA ALA A 220 12.93 14.66 2.14
C ALA A 220 13.28 16.03 1.53
N PHE A 221 14.37 16.65 2.00
CA PHE A 221 14.89 17.89 1.44
C PHE A 221 15.25 17.75 -0.04
N SER A 222 16.03 16.73 -0.39
CA SER A 222 16.47 16.49 -1.77
C SER A 222 15.27 16.30 -2.72
N TRP A 223 14.25 15.58 -2.27
CA TRP A 223 13.06 15.33 -3.08
C TRP A 223 12.23 16.58 -3.28
N ILE A 224 11.97 17.35 -2.23
CA ILE A 224 11.25 18.63 -2.31
C ILE A 224 12.03 19.61 -3.19
N LYS A 225 13.30 19.87 -2.88
CA LYS A 225 14.12 20.85 -3.61
C LYS A 225 14.23 20.54 -5.11
N SER A 226 14.35 19.26 -5.48
CA SER A 226 14.45 18.88 -6.90
C SER A 226 13.12 18.91 -7.65
N ARG A 227 11.98 19.00 -6.95
CA ARG A 227 10.62 18.93 -7.53
C ARG A 227 9.81 20.20 -7.33
N THR A 228 10.35 21.19 -6.63
CA THR A 228 9.71 22.48 -6.37
C THR A 228 10.47 23.61 -7.06
N THR A 229 9.86 24.17 -8.09
CA THR A 229 10.38 25.33 -8.82
C THR A 229 10.45 26.53 -7.88
N GLY A 230 11.60 27.22 -7.86
CA GLY A 230 11.80 28.40 -7.00
C GLY A 230 12.01 28.08 -5.52
N TYR A 231 12.33 26.82 -5.16
CA TYR A 231 12.65 26.46 -3.79
C TYR A 231 13.97 27.09 -3.34
N SER A 232 13.87 28.15 -2.52
CA SER A 232 15.01 28.98 -2.10
C SER A 232 15.68 28.53 -0.79
N PHE A 233 15.01 27.68 0.00
CA PHE A 233 15.54 27.26 1.30
C PHE A 233 16.72 26.30 1.15
N ASN A 234 17.73 26.49 2.00
CA ASN A 234 18.87 25.59 2.10
C ASN A 234 18.59 24.44 3.09
N PHE A 235 19.51 23.48 3.17
CA PHE A 235 19.33 22.29 4.00
C PHE A 235 19.27 22.61 5.50
N TYR A 236 20.04 23.62 5.94
CA TYR A 236 20.06 24.04 7.35
C TYR A 236 18.73 24.67 7.76
N GLU A 237 18.17 25.55 6.93
CA GLU A 237 16.84 26.14 7.15
C GLU A 237 15.74 25.08 7.20
N TRP A 238 15.81 24.08 6.33
CA TRP A 238 14.89 22.93 6.33
C TRP A 238 14.97 22.12 7.63
N MET A 239 16.18 21.89 8.15
CA MET A 239 16.35 21.15 9.40
C MET A 239 15.80 21.90 10.61
N LEU A 240 15.99 23.22 10.67
CA LEU A 240 15.54 24.02 11.80
C LEU A 240 14.04 24.34 11.76
N GLU A 241 13.53 24.74 10.59
CA GLU A 241 12.18 25.25 10.42
C GLU A 241 11.49 24.62 9.20
N PRO A 242 11.23 23.28 9.22
CA PRO A 242 10.67 22.56 8.07
C PRO A 242 9.33 23.15 7.63
N LEU A 243 8.49 23.60 8.57
CA LEU A 243 7.18 24.19 8.26
C LEU A 243 7.28 25.50 7.46
N LEU A 244 8.30 26.32 7.72
CA LEU A 244 8.54 27.56 6.96
C LEU A 244 9.00 27.23 5.54
N SER A 245 9.88 26.24 5.41
CA SER A 245 10.42 25.84 4.11
C SER A 245 9.36 25.27 3.15
N LEU A 246 8.21 24.81 3.67
CA LEU A 246 7.12 24.26 2.85
C LEU A 246 6.23 25.35 2.24
N LYS A 247 6.35 26.62 2.63
CA LYS A 247 5.59 27.73 2.01
C LYS A 247 5.89 27.85 0.50
N ALA A 248 7.08 27.43 0.07
CA ALA A 248 7.49 27.41 -1.33
C ALA A 248 6.74 26.38 -2.20
N ILE A 249 6.06 25.39 -1.60
CA ILE A 249 5.35 24.32 -2.32
C ILE A 249 4.00 24.80 -2.90
N ARG A 250 3.48 25.95 -2.42
CA ARG A 250 2.19 26.53 -2.86
C ARG A 250 2.10 26.80 -4.37
N SER A 251 3.21 26.79 -5.11
CA SER A 251 3.27 27.02 -6.56
C SER A 251 2.99 25.78 -7.44
N LEU A 252 2.75 24.61 -6.84
CA LEU A 252 2.63 23.32 -7.57
C LEU A 252 1.24 22.64 -7.51
N GLN A 253 0.30 23.21 -6.77
CA GLN A 253 -1.10 22.74 -6.70
C GLN A 253 -1.97 23.55 -7.64
#